data_AF-A0AAV5KA91-F1
#
_entry.id   AF-A0AAV5KA91-F1
#
_cell.length_a   1.000
_cell.length_b   1.000
_cell.length_c   1.000
_cell.angle_alpha   90.00
_cell.angle_beta   90.00
_cell.angle_gamma   90.00
#
_symmetry.space_group_name_H-M   'P 1'
#
loop_
_entity.id
_entity.type
_entity.pdbx_description
1 polymer ?
#
loop_
_entity_poly.entity_id
_entity_poly.type
_entity_poly.pdbx_seq_one_letter_code
_entity_poly.pdbx_strand_id
1 'polypeptide(L)'
;MVHAPFALLPMSFPERHWKQACELAPILNELVDRVSLDGKFLQESLARTKKVDAFTSRLLDIHSKMVEMNKKEEICLGLHRSDYMLDEQTKLLLQIELNTISSSFPGLGSLVSELHRSLLNDYGNDLGLDSERIPGNAAVSQFADALAKAWAEYNNDSAVVMVVVQSEERNMYDQHWLCALLKEKYPFESL
;
A
#
# COMPACT_ATOMS: atom_id res chain seq x y z
N MET A 1 -5.27 -1.35 25.65
CA MET A 1 -5.48 -0.56 24.41
C MET A 1 -4.70 0.72 24.56
N VAL A 2 -3.86 1.07 23.59
CA VAL A 2 -3.01 2.27 23.59
C VAL A 2 -3.13 2.95 22.22
N HIS A 3 -2.87 4.25 22.14
CA HIS A 3 -2.83 4.93 20.85
C HIS A 3 -1.69 4.40 19.97
N ALA A 4 -1.83 4.48 18.64
CA ALA A 4 -0.70 4.28 17.74
C ALA A 4 0.35 5.37 17.98
N PRO A 5 1.66 5.10 17.85
CA PRO A 5 2.66 6.16 17.90
C PRO A 5 2.43 7.16 16.75
N PHE A 6 2.35 8.46 17.06
CA PHE A 6 2.14 9.52 16.06
C PHE A 6 3.00 10.75 16.39
N ALA A 7 3.33 11.54 15.37
CA ALA A 7 3.90 12.87 15.54
C ALA A 7 2.78 13.86 15.90
N LEU A 8 3.00 14.76 16.86
CA LEU A 8 1.96 15.70 17.31
C LEU A 8 1.54 16.69 16.21
N LEU A 9 2.49 17.16 15.41
CA LEU A 9 2.29 18.10 14.31
C LEU A 9 2.78 17.50 12.99
N PRO A 10 2.25 17.95 11.84
CA PRO A 10 2.67 17.44 10.54
C PRO A 10 4.11 17.85 10.21
N MET A 11 4.78 17.05 9.38
CA MET A 11 6.10 17.37 8.86
C MET A 11 6.01 18.31 7.65
N SER A 12 6.85 19.34 7.60
CA SER A 12 6.97 20.18 6.40
C SER A 12 7.60 19.40 5.26
N PHE A 13 6.94 19.39 4.10
CA PHE A 13 7.43 18.73 2.89
C PHE A 13 7.15 19.59 1.66
N PRO A 14 8.12 19.77 0.72
CA PRO A 14 7.89 20.62 -0.44
C PRO A 14 6.84 20.04 -1.40
N GLU A 15 5.83 20.85 -1.74
CA GLU A 15 4.72 20.44 -2.63
C GLU A 15 5.22 19.91 -3.99
N ARG A 16 6.31 20.47 -4.52
CA ARG A 16 6.90 20.01 -5.80
C ARG A 16 7.30 18.53 -5.77
N HIS A 17 7.87 18.07 -4.66
CA HIS A 17 8.31 16.68 -4.51
C HIS A 17 7.14 15.77 -4.16
N TRP A 18 6.14 16.29 -3.46
CA TRP A 18 4.90 15.55 -3.20
C TRP A 18 4.19 15.24 -4.52
N LYS A 19 4.04 16.23 -5.42
CA LYS A 19 3.49 16.03 -6.76
C LYS A 19 4.31 15.02 -7.58
N GLN A 20 5.63 15.13 -7.56
CA GLN A 20 6.51 14.16 -8.21
C GLN A 20 6.25 12.73 -7.73
N ALA A 21 6.09 12.51 -6.42
CA ALA A 21 5.79 11.18 -5.87
C ALA A 21 4.42 10.67 -6.36
N CYS A 22 3.39 11.53 -6.37
CA CYS A 22 2.07 11.19 -6.88
C CYS A 22 2.08 10.84 -8.37
N GLU A 23 2.82 11.59 -9.19
CA GLU A 23 2.97 11.35 -10.63
C GLU A 23 3.70 10.03 -10.93
N LEU A 24 4.64 9.62 -10.06
CA LEU A 24 5.36 8.35 -10.19
C LEU A 24 4.50 7.13 -9.85
N ALA A 25 3.49 7.27 -8.99
CA ALA A 25 2.68 6.14 -8.51
C ALA A 25 2.07 5.28 -9.63
N PRO A 26 1.31 5.82 -10.61
CA PRO A 26 0.76 5.00 -11.70
C PRO A 26 1.84 4.42 -12.62
N ILE A 27 2.98 5.11 -12.79
CA ILE A 27 4.11 4.62 -13.59
C ILE A 27 4.73 3.38 -12.93
N LEU A 28 4.90 3.43 -11.61
CA LEU A 28 5.42 2.31 -10.82
C LEU A 28 4.44 1.14 -10.78
N ASN A 29 3.12 1.39 -10.73
CA ASN A 29 2.12 0.34 -10.81
C ASN A 29 2.23 -0.45 -12.13
N GLU A 30 2.32 0.25 -13.25
CA GLU A 30 2.53 -0.37 -14.57
C GLU A 30 3.88 -1.10 -14.62
N LEU A 31 4.95 -0.49 -14.10
CA LEU A 31 6.26 -1.13 -14.06
C LEU A 31 6.23 -2.46 -13.31
N VAL A 32 5.56 -2.51 -12.14
CA VAL A 32 5.43 -3.74 -11.34
C VAL A 32 4.67 -4.80 -12.14
N ASP A 33 3.54 -4.44 -12.75
CA ASP A 33 2.75 -5.37 -13.57
C ASP A 33 3.60 -5.96 -14.71
N ARG A 34 4.24 -5.09 -15.52
CA ARG A 34 5.05 -5.49 -16.67
C ARG A 34 6.24 -6.36 -16.28
N VAL A 35 6.91 -6.06 -15.16
CA VAL A 35 8.02 -6.86 -14.65
C VAL A 35 7.52 -8.20 -14.10
N SER A 36 6.35 -8.24 -13.47
CA SER A 36 5.77 -9.48 -12.92
C SER A 36 5.47 -10.53 -13.99
N LEU A 37 5.17 -10.09 -15.21
CA LEU A 37 4.90 -10.97 -16.36
C LEU A 37 6.17 -11.61 -16.94
N ASP A 38 7.36 -11.05 -16.68
CA ASP A 38 8.63 -11.60 -17.14
C ASP A 38 9.22 -12.57 -16.10
N GLY A 39 8.65 -13.77 -16.05
CA GLY A 39 9.09 -14.81 -15.13
C GLY A 39 10.56 -15.22 -15.33
N LYS A 40 11.10 -15.07 -16.54
CA LYS A 40 12.52 -15.34 -16.81
C LYS A 40 13.39 -14.28 -16.16
N PHE A 41 13.06 -12.99 -16.35
CA PHE A 41 13.76 -11.88 -15.73
C PHE A 41 13.79 -12.01 -14.19
N LEU A 42 12.66 -12.36 -13.57
CA LEU A 42 12.58 -12.55 -12.11
C LEU A 42 13.49 -13.69 -11.62
N GLN A 43 13.42 -14.85 -12.27
CA GLN A 43 14.23 -16.02 -11.91
C GLN A 43 15.73 -15.77 -12.12
N GLU A 44 16.12 -15.14 -13.22
CA GLU A 44 17.53 -14.83 -13.52
C GLU A 44 18.10 -13.77 -12.57
N SER A 45 17.35 -12.69 -12.33
CA SER A 45 17.77 -11.60 -11.44
C SER A 45 17.97 -12.07 -9.99
N LEU A 46 17.15 -13.01 -9.52
CA LEU A 46 17.21 -13.54 -8.16
C LEU A 46 17.99 -14.87 -8.04
N ALA A 47 18.59 -15.38 -9.12
CA ALA A 47 19.28 -16.67 -9.13
C ALA A 47 20.45 -16.76 -8.14
N ARG A 48 21.16 -15.65 -7.89
CA ARG A 48 22.23 -15.59 -6.87
C ARG A 48 21.64 -15.57 -5.47
N THR A 49 20.60 -14.77 -5.25
CA THR A 49 19.87 -14.65 -3.98
C THR A 49 19.30 -16.00 -3.53
N LYS A 50 18.74 -16.78 -4.47
CA LYS A 50 18.21 -18.13 -4.24
C LYS A 50 19.20 -19.06 -3.52
N LYS A 51 20.51 -18.90 -3.76
CA LYS A 51 21.55 -19.77 -3.20
C LYS A 51 21.88 -19.45 -1.74
N VAL A 52 21.57 -18.24 -1.28
CA VAL A 52 22.02 -17.72 0.03
C VAL A 52 20.86 -17.35 0.95
N ASP A 53 19.65 -17.16 0.41
CA ASP A 53 18.44 -16.89 1.20
C ASP A 53 17.38 -17.97 1.01
N ALA A 54 17.17 -18.77 2.07
CA ALA A 54 16.20 -19.86 2.06
C ALA A 54 14.75 -19.37 1.92
N PHE A 55 14.44 -18.16 2.41
CA PHE A 55 13.10 -17.60 2.28
C PHE A 55 12.79 -17.25 0.82
N THR A 56 13.63 -16.43 0.17
CA THR A 56 13.49 -16.10 -1.26
C THR A 56 13.55 -17.35 -2.14
N SER A 57 14.37 -18.35 -1.78
CA SER A 57 14.43 -19.61 -2.53
C SER A 57 13.07 -20.30 -2.62
N ARG A 58 12.34 -20.38 -1.50
CA ARG A 58 11.00 -20.97 -1.46
C ARG A 58 9.98 -20.17 -2.25
N LEU A 59 10.08 -18.83 -2.27
CA LEU A 59 9.23 -17.98 -3.11
C LEU A 59 9.48 -18.26 -4.61
N LEU A 60 10.74 -18.39 -5.00
CA LEU A 60 11.12 -18.72 -6.38
C LEU A 60 10.66 -20.12 -6.79
N ASP A 61 10.65 -21.09 -5.88
CA ASP A 61 10.12 -22.43 -6.15
C ASP A 61 8.61 -22.43 -6.42
N ILE A 62 7.84 -21.62 -5.68
CA ILE A 62 6.40 -21.42 -5.95
C ILE A 62 6.22 -20.76 -7.32
N HIS A 63 6.97 -19.70 -7.60
CA HIS A 63 6.94 -19.03 -8.89
C HIS A 63 7.26 -19.99 -10.04
N SER A 64 8.32 -20.81 -9.93
CA SER A 64 8.68 -21.79 -10.97
C SER A 64 7.54 -22.76 -11.26
N LYS A 65 6.86 -23.28 -10.23
CA LYS A 65 5.69 -24.16 -10.40
C LYS A 65 4.55 -23.47 -11.13
N MET A 66 4.27 -22.20 -10.81
CA MET A 66 3.23 -21.42 -11.49
C MET A 66 3.54 -21.21 -12.97
N VAL A 67 4.81 -20.94 -13.30
CA VAL A 67 5.28 -20.82 -14.70
C VAL A 67 5.17 -22.16 -15.43
N GLU A 68 5.55 -23.27 -14.81
CA GLU A 68 5.43 -24.63 -15.38
C GLU A 68 3.98 -25.02 -15.66
N MET A 69 3.06 -24.63 -14.78
CA MET A 69 1.62 -24.83 -14.98
C MET A 69 1.05 -23.99 -16.13
N ASN A 70 1.79 -23.00 -16.63
CA ASN A 70 1.39 -22.06 -17.67
C ASN A 70 -0.01 -21.47 -17.40
N LYS A 71 -0.32 -21.23 -16.12
CA LYS A 71 -1.60 -20.65 -15.72
C LYS A 71 -1.57 -19.16 -16.03
N LYS A 72 -2.52 -18.72 -16.84
CA LYS A 72 -2.75 -17.31 -17.12
C LYS A 72 -3.66 -16.74 -16.03
N GLU A 73 -3.16 -15.79 -15.24
CA GLU A 73 -3.99 -14.98 -14.36
C GLU A 73 -4.47 -13.76 -15.16
N GLU A 74 -5.78 -13.66 -15.37
CA GLU A 74 -6.36 -12.55 -16.15
C GLU A 74 -6.69 -11.34 -15.29
N ILE A 75 -6.78 -11.54 -13.97
CA ILE A 75 -7.08 -10.50 -13.00
C ILE A 75 -5.96 -10.49 -11.97
N CYS A 76 -5.17 -9.41 -11.96
CA CYS A 76 -4.11 -9.17 -10.99
C CYS A 76 -4.40 -7.84 -10.25
N LEU A 77 -4.36 -7.88 -8.91
CA LEU A 77 -4.55 -6.69 -8.08
C LEU A 77 -3.24 -6.36 -7.35
N GLY A 78 -2.77 -5.12 -7.51
CA GLY A 78 -1.64 -4.55 -6.79
C GLY A 78 -2.08 -3.48 -5.79
N LEU A 79 -1.75 -3.66 -4.50
CA LEU A 79 -1.92 -2.66 -3.44
C LEU A 79 -0.53 -2.23 -2.95
N HIS A 80 0.08 -1.31 -3.68
CA HIS A 80 1.49 -0.96 -3.52
C HIS A 80 1.72 0.27 -2.64
N ARG A 81 2.92 0.39 -2.08
CA ARG A 81 3.43 1.63 -1.49
C ARG A 81 4.87 1.86 -1.93
N SER A 82 5.12 3.01 -2.52
CA SER A 82 6.46 3.46 -2.89
C SER A 82 6.96 4.45 -1.83
N ASP A 83 8.07 4.14 -1.19
CA ASP A 83 8.60 4.89 -0.07
C ASP A 83 9.77 5.77 -0.52
N TYR A 84 9.82 7.01 -0.04
CA TYR A 84 10.78 8.02 -0.49
C TYR A 84 11.43 8.77 0.65
N MET A 85 12.66 9.25 0.42
CA MET A 85 13.31 10.26 1.24
C MET A 85 13.77 11.43 0.37
N LEU A 86 13.68 12.65 0.93
CA LEU A 86 14.22 13.85 0.31
C LEU A 86 15.64 14.07 0.79
N ASP A 87 16.61 13.97 -0.10
CA ASP A 87 18.01 14.20 0.24
C ASP A 87 18.29 15.69 0.51
N GLU A 88 18.95 15.99 1.63
CA GLU A 88 19.20 17.35 2.11
C GLU A 88 20.14 18.12 1.17
N GLN A 89 21.17 17.47 0.62
CA GLN A 89 22.22 18.15 -0.14
C GLN A 89 21.81 18.38 -1.59
N THR A 90 21.29 17.34 -2.23
CA THR A 90 20.90 17.36 -3.64
C THR A 90 19.48 17.88 -3.85
N LYS A 91 18.66 17.92 -2.78
CA LYS A 91 17.22 18.25 -2.84
C LYS A 91 16.47 17.38 -3.84
N LEU A 92 16.92 16.14 -4.04
CA LEU A 92 16.28 15.12 -4.88
C LEU A 92 15.38 14.23 -4.04
N LEU A 93 14.22 13.90 -4.59
CA LEU A 93 13.36 12.84 -4.06
C LEU A 93 13.89 11.50 -4.54
N LEU A 94 14.30 10.64 -3.60
CA LEU A 94 14.88 9.34 -3.91
C LEU A 94 13.98 8.24 -3.37
N GLN A 95 13.69 7.25 -4.21
CA GLN A 95 12.94 6.06 -3.81
C GLN A 95 13.84 5.18 -2.94
N ILE A 96 13.32 4.78 -1.79
CA ILE A 96 13.98 3.88 -0.84
C ILE A 96 13.60 2.43 -1.15
N GLU A 97 12.30 2.16 -1.27
CA GLU A 97 11.78 0.83 -1.58
C GLU A 97 10.40 0.91 -2.26
N LEU A 98 10.01 -0.22 -2.85
CA LEU A 98 8.69 -0.43 -3.43
C LEU A 98 8.05 -1.67 -2.81
N ASN A 99 7.06 -1.44 -1.96
CA ASN A 99 6.32 -2.48 -1.27
C ASN A 99 5.21 -3.01 -2.18
N THR A 100 5.35 -4.27 -2.60
CA THR A 100 4.35 -4.97 -3.44
C THR A 100 3.47 -5.94 -2.67
N ILE A 101 3.79 -6.18 -1.40
CA ILE A 101 3.08 -7.12 -0.52
C ILE A 101 2.83 -6.48 0.85
N SER A 102 1.61 -6.64 1.36
CA SER A 102 1.22 -6.25 2.73
C SER A 102 1.63 -4.82 3.12
N SER A 103 1.37 -3.86 2.22
CA SER A 103 1.65 -2.44 2.45
C SER A 103 0.80 -1.89 3.60
N SER A 104 1.40 -1.79 4.79
CA SER A 104 0.73 -1.28 6.00
C SER A 104 0.35 0.21 5.92
N PHE A 105 -0.54 0.60 6.83
CA PHE A 105 -0.99 1.96 7.13
C PHE A 105 -1.89 2.68 6.12
N PRO A 106 -2.66 2.03 5.21
CA PRO A 106 -3.68 2.75 4.46
C PRO A 106 -4.78 3.29 5.40
N GLY A 107 -5.12 2.58 6.48
CA GLY A 107 -6.12 2.98 7.47
C GLY A 107 -5.59 4.03 8.44
N LEU A 108 -4.56 3.67 9.21
CA LEU A 108 -3.98 4.56 10.21
C LEU A 108 -3.39 5.84 9.58
N GLY A 109 -2.81 5.75 8.38
CA GLY A 109 -2.27 6.92 7.66
C GLY A 109 -3.34 7.96 7.35
N SER A 110 -4.53 7.52 6.90
CA SER A 110 -5.68 8.41 6.70
C SER A 110 -6.10 9.08 8.01
N LEU A 111 -6.14 8.34 9.12
CA LEU A 111 -6.50 8.89 10.43
C LEU A 111 -5.49 9.92 10.96
N VAL A 112 -4.19 9.73 10.71
CA VAL A 112 -3.15 10.71 11.09
C VAL A 112 -3.32 12.02 10.31
N SER A 113 -3.67 11.96 9.02
CA SER A 113 -3.97 13.16 8.24
C SER A 113 -5.16 13.94 8.83
N GLU A 114 -6.24 13.25 9.22
CA GLU A 114 -7.40 13.90 9.86
C GLU A 114 -7.07 14.44 11.25
N LEU A 115 -6.27 13.72 12.05
CA LEU A 115 -5.78 14.18 13.34
C LEU A 115 -5.02 15.51 13.20
N HIS A 116 -4.07 15.59 12.27
CA HIS A 116 -3.30 16.81 12.05
C HIS A 116 -4.18 17.95 11.54
N ARG A 117 -5.15 17.70 10.65
CA ARG A 117 -6.09 18.74 10.21
C ARG A 117 -6.93 19.25 11.37
N SER A 118 -7.46 18.36 12.21
CA SER A 118 -8.23 18.75 13.40
C SER A 118 -7.41 19.61 14.36
N LEU A 119 -6.17 19.22 14.65
CA LEU A 119 -5.27 20.00 15.52
C LEU A 119 -4.95 21.38 14.93
N LEU A 120 -4.72 21.47 13.62
CA LEU A 120 -4.47 22.75 12.96
C LEU A 120 -5.72 23.61 12.80
N ASN A 121 -6.92 23.03 12.77
CA ASN A 121 -8.16 23.81 12.83
C ASN A 121 -8.34 24.49 14.19
N ASP A 122 -7.99 23.79 15.27
CA ASP A 122 -8.14 24.31 16.63
C ASP A 122 -7.01 25.27 17.03
N TYR A 123 -5.77 24.96 16.67
CA TYR A 123 -4.56 25.65 17.15
C TYR A 123 -3.70 26.27 16.04
N GLY A 124 -4.09 26.16 14.76
CA GLY A 124 -3.27 26.60 13.63
C GLY A 124 -2.95 28.09 13.63
N ASN A 125 -3.89 28.93 14.08
CA ASN A 125 -3.68 30.38 14.19
C ASN A 125 -2.56 30.73 15.18
N ASP A 126 -2.51 30.04 16.32
CA ASP A 126 -1.48 30.27 17.34
C ASP A 126 -0.11 29.71 16.89
N LEU A 127 -0.13 28.65 16.09
CA LEU A 127 1.07 27.97 15.58
C LEU A 127 1.59 28.56 14.26
N GLY A 128 0.82 29.43 13.59
CA GLY A 128 1.13 29.91 12.24
C GLY A 128 1.09 28.81 11.17
N LEU A 129 0.23 27.81 11.36
CA LEU A 129 0.08 26.65 10.48
C LEU A 129 -1.34 26.59 9.91
N ASP A 130 -1.45 26.21 8.63
CA ASP A 130 -2.70 26.15 7.89
C ASP A 130 -3.10 24.69 7.63
N SER A 131 -4.28 24.28 8.09
CA SER A 131 -4.80 22.92 7.94
C SER A 131 -5.03 22.53 6.48
N GLU A 132 -5.31 23.49 5.60
CA GLU A 132 -5.49 23.28 4.15
C GLU A 132 -4.20 22.83 3.45
N ARG A 133 -3.04 22.97 4.12
CA ARG A 133 -1.75 22.47 3.63
C ARG A 133 -1.56 20.96 3.82
N ILE A 134 -2.42 20.30 4.61
CA ILE A 134 -2.36 18.85 4.79
C ILE A 134 -3.20 18.18 3.70
N PRO A 135 -2.60 17.43 2.76
CA PRO A 135 -3.32 16.85 1.63
C PRO A 135 -4.37 15.83 2.10
N GLY A 136 -5.47 15.73 1.33
CA GLY A 136 -6.46 14.65 1.44
C GLY A 136 -5.80 13.28 1.42
N ASN A 137 -6.21 12.36 2.30
CA ASN A 137 -5.66 11.00 2.34
C ASN A 137 -6.76 9.94 2.28
N ALA A 138 -7.07 9.49 1.06
CA ALA A 138 -8.11 8.51 0.78
C ALA A 138 -7.57 7.06 0.68
N ALA A 139 -6.36 6.78 1.18
CA ALA A 139 -5.69 5.50 0.96
C ALA A 139 -6.55 4.28 1.34
N VAL A 140 -7.15 4.25 2.53
CA VAL A 140 -8.02 3.14 2.96
C VAL A 140 -9.26 2.96 2.07
N SER A 141 -9.90 4.06 1.66
CA SER A 141 -11.05 3.97 0.76
C SER A 141 -10.65 3.53 -0.64
N GLN A 142 -9.51 3.99 -1.16
CA GLN A 142 -9.03 3.58 -2.47
C GLN A 142 -8.62 2.10 -2.48
N PHE A 143 -8.03 1.60 -1.39
CA PHE A 143 -7.72 0.19 -1.22
C PHE A 143 -8.99 -0.67 -1.13
N ALA A 144 -10.00 -0.22 -0.38
CA ALA A 144 -11.31 -0.88 -0.32
C ALA A 144 -11.98 -0.94 -1.70
N ASP A 145 -11.97 0.18 -2.45
CA ASP A 145 -12.55 0.25 -3.80
C ASP A 145 -11.83 -0.66 -4.78
N ALA A 146 -10.50 -0.76 -4.68
CA ALA A 146 -9.70 -1.64 -5.53
C ALA A 146 -9.99 -3.13 -5.23
N LEU A 147 -10.13 -3.51 -3.96
CA LEU A 147 -10.54 -4.86 -3.56
C LEU A 147 -11.94 -5.20 -4.05
N ALA A 148 -12.90 -4.29 -3.88
CA ALA A 148 -14.27 -4.48 -4.34
C ALA A 148 -14.36 -4.64 -5.86
N LYS A 149 -13.59 -3.84 -6.62
CA LYS A 149 -13.49 -3.98 -8.08
C LYS A 149 -12.88 -5.32 -8.48
N ALA A 150 -11.79 -5.73 -7.86
CA ALA A 150 -11.17 -7.03 -8.17
C ALA A 150 -12.12 -8.21 -7.87
N TRP A 151 -12.89 -8.13 -6.78
CA TRP A 151 -13.94 -9.10 -6.47
C TRP A 151 -15.06 -9.08 -7.51
N ALA A 152 -15.49 -7.90 -7.97
CA ALA A 152 -16.51 -7.77 -9.00
C ALA A 152 -16.06 -8.35 -10.35
N GLU A 153 -14.79 -8.15 -10.72
CA GLU A 153 -14.19 -8.77 -11.91
C GLU A 153 -14.10 -10.31 -11.78
N TYR A 154 -13.89 -10.84 -10.57
CA TYR A 154 -13.97 -12.28 -10.31
C TYR A 154 -15.40 -12.84 -10.54
N ASN A 155 -16.42 -11.99 -10.39
CA ASN A 155 -17.80 -12.23 -10.81
C ASN A 155 -18.44 -13.49 -10.20
N ASN A 156 -18.37 -13.60 -8.87
CA ASN A 156 -19.08 -14.62 -8.11
C ASN A 156 -19.61 -14.03 -6.80
N ASP A 157 -20.92 -13.81 -6.73
CA ASP A 157 -21.59 -13.16 -5.58
C ASP A 157 -21.44 -13.93 -4.26
N SER A 158 -21.16 -15.23 -4.31
CA SER A 158 -20.91 -16.06 -3.11
C SER A 158 -19.45 -16.12 -2.67
N ALA A 159 -18.54 -15.51 -3.44
CA ALA A 159 -17.12 -15.50 -3.13
C ALA A 159 -16.79 -14.48 -2.03
N VAL A 160 -15.72 -14.74 -1.30
CA VAL A 160 -15.24 -13.86 -0.22
C VAL A 160 -13.83 -13.35 -0.51
N VAL A 161 -13.50 -12.19 0.05
CA VAL A 161 -12.12 -11.69 0.09
C VAL A 161 -11.42 -12.26 1.32
N MET A 162 -10.47 -13.17 1.12
CA MET A 162 -9.68 -13.75 2.21
C MET A 162 -8.49 -12.85 2.57
N VAL A 163 -8.44 -12.38 3.82
CA VAL A 163 -7.29 -11.64 4.36
C VAL A 163 -6.38 -12.61 5.08
N VAL A 164 -5.17 -12.81 4.56
CA VAL A 164 -4.14 -13.67 5.18
C VAL A 164 -3.36 -12.85 6.21
N VAL A 165 -3.46 -13.22 7.49
CA VAL A 165 -2.89 -12.47 8.62
C VAL A 165 -1.81 -13.26 9.36
N GLN A 166 -0.98 -12.54 10.11
CA GLN A 166 -0.04 -13.17 11.06
C GLN A 166 -0.80 -13.73 12.28
N SER A 167 -0.22 -14.73 12.95
CA SER A 167 -0.83 -15.32 14.16
C SER A 167 -0.92 -14.34 15.33
N GLU A 168 0.04 -13.42 15.42
CA GLU A 168 0.04 -12.32 16.39
C GLU A 168 0.16 -11.00 15.62
N GLU A 169 -0.89 -10.18 15.67
CA GLU A 169 -0.97 -8.97 14.85
C GLU A 169 -1.35 -7.76 15.72
N ARG A 170 -0.37 -6.96 16.12
CA ARG A 170 -0.60 -5.76 16.95
C ARG A 170 -1.19 -4.60 16.14
N ASN A 171 -0.97 -4.59 14.82
CA ASN A 171 -1.52 -3.60 13.90
C ASN A 171 -2.86 -4.05 13.29
N MET A 172 -3.57 -5.00 13.93
CA MET A 172 -4.82 -5.58 13.41
C MET A 172 -5.89 -4.52 13.11
N TYR A 173 -5.88 -3.40 13.83
CA TYR A 173 -6.87 -2.34 13.66
C TYR A 173 -6.75 -1.63 12.31
N ASP A 174 -5.54 -1.55 11.73
CA ASP A 174 -5.35 -1.02 10.37
C ASP A 174 -6.03 -1.93 9.32
N GLN A 175 -5.92 -3.25 9.50
CA GLN A 175 -6.58 -4.26 8.67
C GLN A 175 -8.10 -4.25 8.88
N HIS A 176 -8.56 -4.17 10.13
CA HIS A 176 -9.98 -4.08 10.45
C HIS A 176 -10.61 -2.80 9.89
N TRP A 177 -9.88 -1.68 9.84
CA TRP A 177 -10.37 -0.44 9.24
C TRP A 177 -10.67 -0.61 7.75
N LEU A 178 -9.74 -1.23 7.02
CA LEU A 178 -9.94 -1.59 5.62
C LEU A 178 -11.13 -2.55 5.45
N CYS A 179 -11.21 -3.59 6.27
CA CYS A 179 -12.29 -4.59 6.19
C CYS A 179 -13.67 -4.00 6.54
N ALA A 180 -13.75 -3.15 7.56
CA ALA A 180 -14.99 -2.50 7.95
C ALA A 180 -15.50 -1.59 6.83
N LEU A 181 -14.63 -0.74 6.29
CA LEU A 181 -14.99 0.15 5.19
C LEU A 181 -15.41 -0.63 3.93
N LEU A 182 -14.70 -1.72 3.64
CA LEU A 182 -15.03 -2.62 2.54
C LEU A 182 -16.45 -3.20 2.71
N LYS A 183 -16.80 -3.70 3.91
CA LYS A 183 -18.15 -4.24 4.20
C LYS A 183 -19.25 -3.16 4.19
N GLU A 184 -18.97 -1.98 4.73
CA GLU A 184 -19.94 -0.89 4.82
C GLU A 184 -20.28 -0.31 3.45
N LYS A 185 -19.26 -0.12 2.61
CA LYS A 185 -19.42 0.45 1.27
C LYS A 185 -19.87 -0.58 0.24
N TYR A 186 -19.48 -1.84 0.42
CA TYR A 186 -19.79 -2.95 -0.46
C TYR A 186 -20.30 -4.12 0.38
N PRO A 187 -21.62 -4.21 0.61
CA PRO A 187 -22.19 -5.35 1.33
C PRO A 187 -22.13 -6.58 0.42
N PHE A 188 -21.00 -7.29 0.44
CA PHE A 188 -20.92 -8.67 -0.03
C PHE A 188 -21.96 -9.44 0.79
N GLU A 189 -23.02 -9.95 0.17
CA GLU A 189 -24.11 -10.60 0.90
C GLU A 189 -23.55 -11.80 1.70
N SER A 190 -23.57 -11.68 3.04
CA SER A 190 -23.17 -12.66 4.06
C SER A 190 -21.67 -13.07 4.13
N LEU A 191 -20.92 -12.40 5.03
CA LEU A 191 -19.76 -12.98 5.72
C LEU A 191 -20.18 -13.76 6.97
#